data_AF-A0A3M8DHP0-F1
#
_entry.id   AF-A0A3M8DHP0-F1
#
_cell.length_a   1.000
_cell.length_b   1.000
_cell.length_c   1.000
_cell.angle_alpha   90.00
_cell.angle_beta   90.00
_cell.angle_gamma   90.00
#
_symmetry.space_group_name_H-M   'P 1'
#
loop_
_entity.id
_entity.type
_entity.pdbx_description
1 polymer ?
#
loop_
_entity_poly.entity_id
_entity_poly.type
_entity_poly.pdbx_seq_one_letter_code
_entity_poly.pdbx_strand_id
1 'polypeptide(L)'
;MKLEEYAEQVVSKLFCSRQEKQDTKEELLDHLNSMKLELLAQGYGEEDAETMAIQRFGSVEQISRQLSESMPLVDKYIRRWLLGLFSLYIQAASYLVLLSPDRWHRRRFTLDWKQRMLEYGVPQYTHIFQNTKPLHTLKDYFFHTESIGLSNMLYNLLGNVGLFLPLGILVPILFSSFQSIHRVFFTV
;
A
#
# COMPACT_ATOMS: atom_id res chain seq x y z
N MET A 1 -38.77 -13.01 5.56
CA MET A 1 -37.29 -13.00 5.66
C MET A 1 -36.95 -12.44 7.03
N LYS A 2 -36.12 -13.14 7.80
CA LYS A 2 -35.71 -12.66 9.14
C LYS A 2 -34.58 -11.62 9.02
N LEU A 3 -34.39 -10.81 10.07
CA LEU A 3 -33.32 -9.79 10.12
C LEU A 3 -31.92 -10.40 9.92
N GLU A 4 -31.66 -11.55 10.54
CA GLU A 4 -30.39 -12.29 10.43
C GLU A 4 -30.09 -12.74 9.00
N GLU A 5 -31.12 -13.23 8.30
CA GLU A 5 -31.01 -13.67 6.92
C GLU A 5 -30.77 -12.50 5.98
N TYR A 6 -31.44 -11.37 6.21
CA TYR A 6 -31.19 -10.13 5.48
C TYR A 6 -29.74 -9.65 5.65
N ALA A 7 -29.24 -9.57 6.89
CA ALA A 7 -27.88 -9.12 7.16
C ALA A 7 -26.83 -10.04 6.53
N GLU A 8 -27.05 -11.36 6.57
CA GLU A 8 -26.18 -12.34 5.90
C GLU A 8 -26.14 -12.11 4.39
N GLN A 9 -27.30 -11.90 3.76
CA GLN A 9 -27.37 -11.64 2.31
C GLN A 9 -26.65 -10.34 1.92
N VAL A 10 -26.78 -9.27 2.71
CA VAL A 10 -26.08 -7.99 2.49
C VAL A 10 -24.56 -8.19 2.54
N VAL A 11 -24.08 -8.80 3.62
CA VAL A 11 -22.64 -8.96 3.88
C VAL A 11 -22.00 -10.00 2.95
N SER A 12 -22.75 -11.00 2.50
CA SER A 12 -22.25 -12.01 1.56
C SER A 12 -21.70 -11.39 0.26
N LYS A 13 -22.30 -10.28 -0.19
CA LYS A 13 -21.94 -9.54 -1.41
C LYS A 13 -20.73 -8.61 -1.25
N LEU A 14 -20.23 -8.41 -0.03
CA LEU A 14 -19.08 -7.54 0.23
C LEU A 14 -17.76 -8.24 -0.10
N PHE A 15 -16.79 -7.47 -0.64
CA PHE A 15 -15.45 -7.95 -0.97
C PHE A 15 -14.45 -7.65 0.16
N CYS A 16 -14.69 -8.22 1.34
CA CYS A 16 -13.82 -8.06 2.52
C CYS A 16 -13.50 -9.41 3.19
N SER A 17 -12.59 -9.40 4.18
CA SER A 17 -12.24 -10.62 4.90
C SER A 17 -13.42 -11.18 5.68
N ARG A 18 -13.32 -12.46 6.08
CA ARG A 18 -14.32 -13.08 6.95
C ARG A 18 -14.52 -12.32 8.27
N GLN A 19 -13.45 -11.72 8.81
CA GLN A 19 -13.53 -10.96 10.05
C GLN A 19 -14.30 -9.66 9.83
N GLU A 20 -13.96 -8.87 8.80
CA GLU A 20 -14.71 -7.64 8.50
C GLU A 20 -16.17 -7.92 8.12
N LYS A 21 -16.44 -9.03 7.43
CA LYS A 21 -17.81 -9.48 7.18
C LYS A 21 -18.57 -9.69 8.48
N GLN A 22 -17.97 -10.42 9.42
CA GLN A 22 -18.60 -10.68 10.71
C GLN A 22 -18.82 -9.38 11.50
N ASP A 23 -17.80 -8.52 11.60
CA ASP A 23 -17.88 -7.24 12.28
C ASP A 23 -19.00 -6.36 11.67
N THR A 24 -19.08 -6.29 10.33
CA THR A 24 -20.12 -5.53 9.60
C THR A 24 -21.52 -6.13 9.80
N LYS A 25 -21.63 -7.45 9.86
CA LYS A 25 -22.90 -8.16 10.09
C LYS A 25 -23.46 -7.85 11.47
N GLU A 26 -22.61 -7.86 12.49
CA GLU A 26 -22.99 -7.54 13.87
C GLU A 26 -23.51 -6.11 13.98
N GLU A 27 -22.77 -5.14 13.43
CA GLU A 27 -23.19 -3.72 13.42
C GLU A 27 -24.52 -3.51 12.65
N LEU A 28 -24.67 -4.17 11.50
CA LEU A 28 -25.90 -4.14 10.72
C LEU A 28 -27.10 -4.71 11.51
N LEU A 29 -26.90 -5.83 12.21
CA LEU A 29 -27.95 -6.44 13.03
C LEU A 29 -28.33 -5.56 14.22
N ASP A 30 -27.37 -4.90 14.86
CA ASP A 30 -27.64 -3.98 15.95
C ASP A 30 -28.55 -2.83 15.49
N HIS A 31 -28.28 -2.25 14.32
CA HIS A 31 -29.14 -1.21 13.74
C HIS A 31 -30.54 -1.71 13.37
N LEU A 32 -30.63 -2.89 12.74
CA LEU A 32 -31.93 -3.49 12.39
C LEU A 32 -32.76 -3.81 13.62
N ASN A 33 -32.14 -4.34 14.67
CA ASN A 33 -32.81 -4.63 15.94
C ASN A 33 -33.25 -3.35 16.65
N SER A 34 -32.44 -2.29 16.63
CA SER A 34 -32.84 -0.99 17.17
C SER A 34 -34.11 -0.47 16.50
N MET A 35 -34.20 -0.53 15.16
CA MET A 35 -35.41 -0.13 14.44
C MET A 35 -36.60 -1.04 14.73
N LYS A 36 -36.40 -2.36 14.83
CA LYS A 36 -37.46 -3.30 15.25
C LYS A 36 -38.02 -2.91 16.62
N LEU A 37 -37.15 -2.60 17.58
CA LEU A 37 -37.56 -2.18 18.93
C LEU A 37 -38.36 -0.87 18.91
N GLU A 38 -37.97 0.11 18.10
CA GLU A 38 -38.74 1.35 17.91
C GLU A 38 -40.12 1.11 17.31
N LEU A 39 -40.24 0.19 16.35
CA LEU A 39 -41.52 -0.19 15.75
C LEU A 39 -42.41 -0.95 16.74
N LEU A 40 -41.84 -1.85 17.54
CA LEU A 40 -42.56 -2.50 18.63
C LEU A 40 -43.08 -1.47 19.65
N ALA A 41 -42.27 -0.47 20.00
CA ALA A 41 -42.68 0.61 20.89
C ALA A 41 -43.79 1.50 20.30
N GLN A 42 -43.89 1.58 18.97
CA GLN A 42 -44.99 2.26 18.26
C GLN A 42 -46.28 1.41 18.19
N GLY A 43 -46.26 0.18 18.71
CA GLY A 43 -47.42 -0.70 18.79
C GLY A 43 -47.59 -1.66 17.60
N TYR A 44 -46.59 -1.78 16.73
CA TYR A 44 -46.61 -2.76 15.66
C TYR A 44 -46.37 -4.19 16.19
N GLY A 45 -46.95 -5.19 15.51
CA GLY A 45 -46.68 -6.59 15.80
C GLY A 45 -45.23 -6.98 15.46
N GLU A 46 -44.73 -8.08 16.03
CA GLU A 46 -43.32 -8.47 15.89
C GLU A 46 -42.92 -8.80 14.44
N GLU A 47 -43.72 -9.57 13.72
CA GLU A 47 -43.46 -9.90 12.30
C GLU A 47 -43.57 -8.68 11.39
N ASP A 48 -44.54 -7.80 11.66
CA ASP A 48 -44.73 -6.53 10.94
C ASP A 48 -43.55 -5.58 11.19
N ALA A 49 -43.06 -5.52 12.43
CA ALA A 49 -41.91 -4.70 12.81
C ALA A 49 -40.63 -5.18 12.12
N GLU A 50 -40.38 -6.49 12.00
CA GLU A 50 -39.24 -7.02 11.25
C GLU A 50 -39.32 -6.66 9.77
N THR A 51 -40.49 -6.86 9.17
CA THR A 51 -40.70 -6.58 7.73
C THR A 51 -40.55 -5.09 7.45
N MET A 52 -41.12 -4.22 8.29
CA MET A 52 -40.96 -2.77 8.18
C MET A 52 -39.53 -2.32 8.44
N ALA A 53 -38.81 -2.94 9.38
CA ALA A 53 -37.40 -2.63 9.62
C ALA A 53 -36.57 -2.90 8.35
N ILE A 54 -36.72 -4.07 7.73
CA ILE A 54 -36.03 -4.41 6.47
C ILE A 54 -36.42 -3.42 5.36
N GLN A 55 -37.70 -3.14 5.21
CA GLN A 55 -38.20 -2.25 4.15
C GLN A 55 -37.69 -0.82 4.32
N ARG A 56 -37.62 -0.30 5.56
CA ARG A 56 -37.07 1.02 5.87
C ARG A 56 -35.56 1.08 5.69
N PHE A 57 -34.85 -0.01 5.99
CA PHE A 57 -33.40 -0.06 5.80
C PHE A 57 -33.03 -0.02 4.32
N GLY A 58 -33.73 -0.79 3.48
CA GLY A 58 -33.56 -0.79 2.03
C GLY A 58 -33.28 -2.17 1.45
N SER A 59 -33.19 -2.27 0.12
CA SER A 59 -32.93 -3.55 -0.55
C SER A 59 -31.50 -4.04 -0.31
N VAL A 60 -31.32 -5.37 -0.36
CA VAL A 60 -30.02 -6.03 -0.19
C VAL A 60 -29.00 -5.46 -1.19
N GLU A 61 -29.39 -5.27 -2.44
CA GLU A 61 -28.53 -4.72 -3.50
C GLU A 61 -28.08 -3.30 -3.17
N GLN A 62 -29.01 -2.43 -2.78
CA GLN A 62 -28.70 -1.03 -2.51
C GLN A 62 -27.73 -0.90 -1.35
N ILE A 63 -28.00 -1.58 -0.23
CA ILE A 63 -27.18 -1.51 0.97
C ILE A 63 -25.82 -2.15 0.74
N SER A 64 -25.76 -3.31 0.07
CA SER A 64 -24.48 -3.93 -0.28
C SER A 64 -23.59 -3.02 -1.14
N ARG A 65 -24.19 -2.26 -2.08
CA ARG A 65 -23.46 -1.32 -2.93
C ARG A 65 -22.92 -0.14 -2.12
N GLN A 66 -23.75 0.48 -1.29
CA GLN A 66 -23.36 1.62 -0.46
C GLN A 66 -22.25 1.24 0.54
N LEU A 67 -22.37 0.07 1.18
CA LEU A 67 -21.34 -0.45 2.06
C LEU A 67 -20.03 -0.68 1.29
N SER A 68 -20.09 -1.33 0.12
CA SER A 68 -18.92 -1.56 -0.74
C SER A 68 -18.24 -0.27 -1.18
N GLU A 69 -18.99 0.78 -1.53
CA GLU A 69 -18.45 2.10 -1.92
C GLU A 69 -17.78 2.83 -0.75
N SER A 70 -18.25 2.60 0.48
CA SER A 70 -17.67 3.19 1.69
C SER A 70 -16.48 2.39 2.25
N MET A 71 -16.28 1.15 1.80
CA MET A 71 -15.23 0.28 2.30
C MET A 71 -13.84 0.73 1.82
N PRO A 72 -12.81 0.65 2.68
CA PRO A 72 -11.44 0.91 2.26
C PRO A 72 -10.97 -0.14 1.25
N LEU A 73 -10.08 0.27 0.32
CA LEU A 73 -9.48 -0.63 -0.69
C LEU A 73 -8.74 -1.84 -0.08
N VAL A 74 -8.31 -1.69 1.17
CA VAL A 74 -7.64 -2.74 1.94
C VAL A 74 -8.28 -2.82 3.31
N ASP A 75 -8.75 -4.02 3.62
CA ASP A 75 -9.24 -4.44 4.93
C ASP A 75 -8.30 -3.98 6.06
N LYS A 76 -8.87 -3.53 7.18
CA LYS A 76 -8.16 -2.99 8.34
C LYS A 76 -7.13 -3.96 8.91
N TYR A 77 -7.42 -5.25 8.95
CA TYR A 77 -6.53 -6.30 9.43
C TYR A 77 -5.42 -6.55 8.42
N ILE A 78 -5.74 -6.67 7.12
CA ILE A 78 -4.74 -6.82 6.06
C ILE A 78 -3.80 -5.61 6.04
N ARG A 79 -4.35 -4.40 6.19
CA ARG A 79 -3.58 -3.15 6.26
C ARG A 79 -2.58 -3.16 7.41
N ARG A 80 -2.95 -3.68 8.59
CA ARG A 80 -2.02 -3.82 9.73
C ARG A 80 -0.86 -4.77 9.39
N TRP A 81 -1.14 -5.90 8.76
CA TRP A 81 -0.11 -6.83 8.30
C TRP A 81 0.80 -6.21 7.25
N LEU A 82 0.22 -5.53 6.25
CA LEU A 82 0.98 -4.83 5.22
C LEU A 82 1.86 -3.72 5.81
N LEU A 83 1.39 -2.97 6.80
CA LEU A 83 2.20 -1.98 7.51
C LEU A 83 3.37 -2.63 8.25
N GLY A 84 3.15 -3.77 8.91
CA GLY A 84 4.21 -4.53 9.58
C GLY A 84 5.28 -5.01 8.60
N LEU A 85 4.85 -5.64 7.50
CA LEU A 85 5.75 -6.09 6.42
C LEU A 85 6.48 -4.92 5.75
N PHE A 86 5.78 -3.81 5.51
CA PHE A 86 6.35 -2.61 4.96
C PHE A 86 7.42 -2.03 5.88
N SER A 87 7.16 -1.95 7.19
CA SER A 87 8.13 -1.49 8.18
C SER A 87 9.40 -2.36 8.19
N LEU A 88 9.23 -3.69 8.19
CA LEU A 88 10.35 -4.64 8.10
C LEU A 88 11.15 -4.42 6.80
N TYR A 89 10.45 -4.27 5.68
CA TYR A 89 11.07 -4.00 4.38
C TYR A 89 11.85 -2.68 4.38
N ILE A 90 11.30 -1.59 4.93
CA ILE A 90 12.00 -0.30 5.06
C ILE A 90 13.26 -0.45 5.90
N GLN A 91 13.19 -1.21 6.99
CA GLN A 91 14.34 -1.44 7.86
C GLN A 91 15.43 -2.25 7.13
N ALA A 92 15.06 -3.33 6.44
CA ALA A 92 15.97 -4.12 5.64
C ALA A 92 16.60 -3.31 4.49
N ALA A 93 15.79 -2.55 3.75
CA ALA A 93 16.25 -1.67 2.68
C ALA A 93 17.19 -0.59 3.22
N SER A 94 16.85 0.04 4.35
CA SER A 94 17.69 1.04 5.00
C SER A 94 19.01 0.43 5.49
N TYR A 95 18.99 -0.79 6.03
CA TYR A 95 20.21 -1.49 6.41
C TYR A 95 21.09 -1.77 5.18
N LEU A 96 20.54 -2.38 4.13
CA LEU A 96 21.26 -2.70 2.90
C LEU A 96 21.84 -1.45 2.24
N VAL A 97 21.03 -0.40 2.10
CA VAL A 97 21.42 0.82 1.43
C VAL A 97 22.35 1.64 2.29
N LEU A 98 22.07 1.84 3.59
CA LEU A 98 22.79 2.81 4.42
C LEU A 98 23.92 2.23 5.27
N LEU A 99 23.70 1.06 5.87
CA LEU A 99 24.49 0.53 6.97
C LEU A 99 25.29 -0.73 6.61
N SER A 100 25.05 -1.32 5.44
CA SER A 100 25.67 -2.60 5.07
C SER A 100 27.20 -2.51 5.12
N PRO A 101 27.89 -3.53 5.68
CA PRO A 101 29.36 -3.56 5.74
C PRO A 101 30.00 -3.38 4.36
N ASP A 102 29.32 -3.88 3.33
CA ASP A 102 29.71 -3.75 1.93
C ASP A 102 29.75 -2.28 1.47
N ARG A 103 28.82 -1.43 1.90
CA ARG A 103 28.87 0.01 1.62
C ARG A 103 30.09 0.66 2.26
N TRP A 104 30.41 0.30 3.50
CA TRP A 104 31.59 0.80 4.20
C TRP A 104 32.88 0.30 3.55
N HIS A 105 32.87 -0.90 2.99
CA HIS A 105 33.99 -1.45 2.22
C HIS A 105 34.19 -0.69 0.90
N ARG A 106 33.11 -0.49 0.14
CA ARG A 106 33.12 0.29 -1.11
C ARG A 106 33.54 1.75 -0.86
N ARG A 107 33.03 2.39 0.19
CA ARG A 107 33.41 3.77 0.56
C ARG A 107 34.88 3.89 0.90
N ARG A 108 35.43 2.95 1.70
CA ARG A 108 36.87 2.92 2.02
C ARG A 108 37.70 2.77 0.74
N PHE A 109 37.34 1.81 -0.12
CA PHE A 109 37.99 1.64 -1.42
C PHE A 109 37.97 2.94 -2.25
N THR A 110 36.82 3.61 -2.36
CA THR A 110 36.73 4.87 -3.14
C THR A 110 37.60 5.98 -2.56
N LEU A 111 37.69 6.11 -1.24
CA LEU A 111 38.53 7.11 -0.57
C LEU A 111 40.02 6.80 -0.78
N ASP A 112 40.43 5.55 -0.55
CA ASP A 112 41.81 5.10 -0.74
C ASP A 112 42.25 5.26 -2.20
N TRP A 113 41.38 4.89 -3.13
CA TRP A 113 41.62 5.02 -4.56
C TRP A 113 41.75 6.49 -4.98
N LYS A 114 40.87 7.36 -4.46
CA LYS A 114 40.96 8.81 -4.70
C LYS A 114 42.29 9.37 -4.22
N GLN A 115 42.71 8.98 -3.01
CA GLN A 115 43.97 9.42 -2.45
C GLN A 115 45.16 8.98 -3.32
N ARG A 116 45.21 7.71 -3.72
CA ARG A 116 46.27 7.20 -4.61
C ARG A 116 46.32 7.96 -5.94
N MET A 117 45.19 8.22 -6.56
CA MET A 117 45.16 8.95 -7.85
C MET A 117 45.65 10.39 -7.72
N LEU A 118 45.41 11.04 -6.57
CA LEU A 118 45.97 12.36 -6.27
C LEU A 118 47.49 12.29 -6.07
N GLU A 119 47.98 11.28 -5.35
CA GLU A 119 49.41 11.04 -5.13
C GLU A 119 50.18 10.74 -6.43
N TYR A 120 49.58 9.97 -7.35
CA TYR A 120 50.14 9.70 -8.68
C TYR A 120 50.04 10.89 -9.65
N GLY A 121 49.47 12.02 -9.24
CA GLY A 121 49.35 13.22 -10.09
C GLY A 121 48.33 13.08 -11.22
N VAL A 122 47.35 12.17 -11.10
CA VAL A 122 46.32 11.91 -12.11
C VAL A 122 44.90 12.18 -11.56
N PRO A 123 44.60 13.41 -11.11
CA PRO A 123 43.34 13.77 -10.46
C PRO A 123 42.10 13.55 -11.34
N GLN A 124 42.25 13.53 -12.67
CA GLN A 124 41.17 13.33 -13.62
C GLN A 124 40.41 12.00 -13.42
N TYR A 125 41.06 10.98 -12.87
CA TYR A 125 40.40 9.70 -12.61
C TYR A 125 39.51 9.74 -11.36
N THR A 126 39.71 10.68 -10.43
CA THR A 126 39.00 10.70 -9.12
C THR A 126 37.47 10.76 -9.17
N HIS A 127 36.88 11.12 -10.32
CA HIS A 127 35.44 11.28 -10.51
C HIS A 127 34.72 10.01 -10.96
N ILE A 128 35.42 8.94 -11.36
CA ILE A 128 34.83 7.74 -11.98
C ILE A 128 33.83 7.02 -11.05
N PHE A 129 34.03 7.11 -9.72
CA PHE A 129 33.16 6.48 -8.73
C PHE A 129 32.17 7.46 -8.06
N GLN A 130 32.12 8.71 -8.51
CA GLN A 130 31.27 9.74 -7.93
C GLN A 130 29.98 9.86 -8.74
N ASN A 131 28.87 9.35 -8.19
CA ASN A 131 27.55 9.48 -8.82
C ASN A 131 26.94 10.87 -8.54
N THR A 132 27.67 11.93 -8.87
CA THR A 132 27.31 13.33 -8.60
C THR A 132 26.28 13.89 -9.56
N LYS A 133 26.05 13.21 -10.69
CA LYS A 133 25.02 13.55 -11.68
C LYS A 133 23.83 12.61 -11.46
N PRO A 134 22.69 13.12 -10.96
CA PRO A 134 21.48 12.31 -10.78
C PRO A 134 21.11 11.63 -12.09
N LEU A 135 20.74 10.35 -12.03
CA LEU A 135 20.24 9.56 -13.17
C LEU A 135 21.23 9.40 -14.34
N HIS A 136 22.51 9.76 -14.19
CA HIS A 136 23.51 9.65 -15.26
C HIS A 136 23.68 8.20 -15.73
N THR A 137 23.82 7.27 -14.78
CA THR A 137 23.90 5.84 -15.09
C THR A 137 22.65 5.30 -15.76
N LEU A 138 21.46 5.77 -15.35
CA LEU A 138 20.21 5.41 -16.03
C LEU A 138 20.19 5.93 -17.46
N LYS A 139 20.58 7.19 -17.68
CA LYS A 139 20.71 7.78 -19.02
C LYS A 139 21.69 6.98 -19.88
N ASP A 140 22.85 6.62 -19.35
CA ASP A 140 23.85 5.84 -20.08
C ASP A 140 23.30 4.48 -20.53
N TYR A 141 22.50 3.79 -19.69
CA TYR A 141 21.85 2.54 -20.09
C TYR A 141 20.86 2.69 -21.24
N PHE A 142 20.14 3.81 -21.32
CA PHE A 142 19.18 4.06 -22.41
C PHE A 142 19.84 4.46 -23.73
N PHE A 143 20.97 5.18 -23.68
CA PHE A 143 21.60 5.75 -24.87
C PHE A 143 22.84 4.98 -25.38
N HIS A 144 23.45 4.10 -24.58
CA HIS A 144 24.63 3.29 -24.96
C HIS A 144 24.33 1.77 -25.01
N THR A 145 23.14 1.40 -25.47
CA THR A 145 22.61 0.02 -25.58
C THR A 145 23.45 -0.91 -26.46
N GLU A 146 24.27 -0.37 -27.37
CA GLU A 146 25.09 -1.18 -28.28
C GLU A 146 26.32 -1.82 -27.62
N SER A 147 26.73 -1.35 -26.43
CA SER A 147 27.96 -1.79 -25.76
C SER A 147 27.72 -2.63 -24.50
N ILE A 148 26.49 -2.65 -23.98
CA ILE A 148 26.14 -3.28 -22.71
C ILE A 148 25.18 -4.44 -22.99
N GLY A 149 25.62 -5.66 -22.72
CA GLY A 149 24.76 -6.84 -22.87
C GLY A 149 23.43 -6.68 -22.10
N LEU A 150 22.33 -7.06 -22.74
CA LEU A 150 20.95 -6.90 -22.23
C LEU A 150 20.79 -7.45 -20.78
N SER A 151 21.46 -8.56 -20.49
CA SER A 151 21.57 -9.15 -19.14
C SER A 151 22.16 -8.18 -18.11
N ASN A 152 23.27 -7.52 -18.42
CA ASN A 152 23.94 -6.58 -17.52
C ASN A 152 23.10 -5.31 -17.32
N MET A 153 22.42 -4.84 -18.37
CA MET A 153 21.49 -3.72 -18.26
C MET A 153 20.34 -4.07 -17.32
N LEU A 154 19.69 -5.21 -17.51
CA LEU A 154 18.60 -5.69 -16.65
C LEU A 154 19.05 -5.88 -15.21
N TYR A 155 20.20 -6.51 -14.99
CA TYR A 155 20.75 -6.72 -13.64
C TYR A 155 20.98 -5.39 -12.90
N ASN A 156 21.59 -4.41 -13.58
CA ASN A 156 21.84 -3.10 -12.99
C ASN A 156 20.57 -2.28 -12.79
N LEU A 157 19.62 -2.35 -13.72
CA LEU A 157 18.37 -1.62 -13.62
C LEU A 157 17.46 -2.21 -12.54
N LEU A 158 17.35 -3.55 -12.47
CA LEU A 158 16.63 -4.24 -11.39
C LEU A 158 17.30 -4.03 -10.04
N GLY A 159 18.64 -4.06 -9.96
CA GLY A 159 19.36 -3.79 -8.72
C GLY A 159 19.14 -2.38 -8.19
N ASN A 160 19.10 -1.38 -9.08
CA ASN A 160 18.96 0.03 -8.69
C ASN A 160 17.49 0.48 -8.53
N VAL A 161 16.56 -0.07 -9.31
CA VAL A 161 15.14 0.35 -9.33
C VAL A 161 14.25 -0.65 -8.60
N GLY A 162 14.55 -1.95 -8.72
CA GLY A 162 13.73 -3.02 -8.14
C GLY A 162 13.63 -2.94 -6.63
N LEU A 163 14.68 -2.45 -5.94
CA LEU A 163 14.60 -2.18 -4.51
C LEU A 163 13.48 -1.19 -4.18
N PHE A 164 13.21 -0.19 -5.03
CA PHE A 164 12.24 0.87 -4.76
C PHE A 164 10.84 0.61 -5.35
N LEU A 165 10.68 -0.44 -6.15
CA LEU A 165 9.40 -0.79 -6.77
C LEU A 165 8.30 -1.09 -5.72
N PRO A 166 8.58 -1.85 -4.63
CA PRO A 166 7.62 -2.04 -3.56
C PRO A 166 7.19 -0.74 -2.88
N LEU A 167 8.09 0.26 -2.76
CA LEU A 167 7.73 1.58 -2.22
C LEU A 167 6.68 2.27 -3.08
N GLY A 168 6.90 2.30 -4.40
CA GLY A 168 6.00 2.96 -5.34
C GLY A 168 4.58 2.38 -5.33
N ILE A 169 4.44 1.07 -5.07
CA ILE A 169 3.15 0.39 -5.02
C ILE A 169 2.53 0.46 -3.62
N LEU A 170 3.29 0.16 -2.57
CA LEU A 170 2.75 0.01 -1.21
C LEU A 170 2.37 1.35 -0.58
N VAL A 171 3.08 2.44 -0.89
CA VAL A 171 2.79 3.76 -0.32
C VAL A 171 1.37 4.26 -0.64
N PRO A 172 0.92 4.35 -1.91
CA PRO A 172 -0.44 4.80 -2.21
C PRO A 172 -1.53 3.82 -1.73
N ILE A 173 -1.21 2.52 -1.63
CA ILE A 173 -2.14 1.52 -1.09
C ILE A 173 -2.34 1.69 0.42
N LEU A 174 -1.25 1.93 1.16
CA LEU A 174 -1.26 2.03 2.63
C LEU A 174 -1.72 3.40 3.14
N PHE A 175 -1.49 4.46 2.37
CA PHE A 175 -1.72 5.84 2.77
C PHE A 175 -2.58 6.57 1.73
N SER A 176 -3.84 6.83 2.08
CA SER A 176 -4.82 7.51 1.21
C SER A 176 -4.43 8.94 0.83
N SER A 177 -3.57 9.60 1.61
CA SER A 177 -3.00 10.91 1.27
C SER A 177 -2.12 10.86 0.02
N PHE A 178 -1.49 9.72 -0.27
CA PHE A 178 -0.59 9.52 -1.40
C PHE A 178 -1.26 8.95 -2.65
N GLN A 179 -2.58 8.75 -2.63
CA GLN A 179 -3.35 8.24 -3.77
C GLN A 179 -3.60 9.29 -4.87
N SER A 180 -3.33 10.57 -4.59
CA SER A 180 -3.47 11.65 -5.56
C SER A 180 -2.17 12.46 -5.62
N ILE A 181 -1.57 12.52 -6.81
CA ILE A 181 -0.38 13.35 -7.07
C ILE A 181 -0.64 14.81 -6.67
N HIS A 182 -1.85 15.31 -6.90
CA HIS A 182 -2.24 16.65 -6.47
C HIS A 182 -2.16 16.81 -4.94
N ARG A 183 -2.63 15.81 -4.18
CA ARG A 183 -2.51 15.84 -2.71
C ARG A 183 -1.07 15.70 -2.22
N VAL A 184 -0.20 15.01 -2.96
CA VAL A 184 1.21 14.86 -2.57
C VAL A 184 2.01 16.15 -2.77
N PHE A 185 1.72 16.92 -3.83
CA PHE A 185 2.48 18.14 -4.16
C PHE A 185 1.82 19.45 -3.72
N PHE A 186 0.51 19.48 -3.49
CA PHE A 186 -0.24 20.72 -3.22
C PHE A 186 -0.94 20.77 -1.85
N THR A 187 -0.62 19.89 -0.90
CA THR A 187 -1.02 20.08 0.50
C THR A 187 0.07 20.80 1.28
N VAL A 188 -0.01 22.13 1.30
CA VAL A 188 0.28 22.99 2.46
C VAL A 188 -1.06 23.33 3.10
#